data_AF-A0A505GZT2-F1
#
_entry.id   AF-A0A505GZT2-F1
#
_cell.length_a   1.000
_cell.length_b   1.000
_cell.length_c   1.000
_cell.angle_alpha   90.00
_cell.angle_beta   90.00
_cell.angle_gamma   90.00
#
_symmetry.space_group_name_H-M   'P 1'
#
loop_
_entity.id
_entity.type
_entity.pdbx_description
1 polymer ?
#
loop_
_entity_poly.entity_id
_entity_poly.type
_entity_poly.pdbx_seq_one_letter_code
_entity_poly.pdbx_strand_id
1 'polypeptide(L)'
;MKKVIITLTSILSVLAVGVGALFYWEYRSKAQLEAQVEDYLGTCDVKPSHLEVHGRPFILSAMAERAELTYVDVAPQPGMNKDQLLVRELADGKADRVTRFVTFDYPKAGAQPVEDADGAYTDKATIDGKTVKFSGTAGDGRLEVFADGRSFGELPLRKNVTLTSVFANQSGVAAELEYAGPTCALA
;
A
#
# COMPACT_ATOMS: atom_id res chain seq x y z
N MET A 1 19.73 52.91 11.12
CA MET A 1 18.40 52.27 11.13
C MET A 1 17.90 51.84 9.75
N LYS A 2 17.84 52.72 8.71
CA LYS A 2 17.41 52.32 7.35
C LYS A 2 18.19 51.13 6.74
N LYS A 3 19.52 51.10 6.88
CA LYS A 3 20.35 50.00 6.37
C LYS A 3 20.02 48.65 7.02
N VAL A 4 19.78 48.63 8.33
CA VAL A 4 19.43 47.42 9.08
C VAL A 4 18.08 46.86 8.63
N ILE A 5 17.09 47.73 8.39
CA ILE A 5 15.78 47.33 7.89
C ILE A 5 15.90 46.75 6.48
N ILE A 6 16.63 47.40 5.58
CA ILE A 6 16.82 46.90 4.20
C ILE A 6 17.52 45.53 4.19
N THR A 7 18.58 45.36 4.99
CA THR A 7 19.28 44.08 5.11
C THR A 7 18.37 42.99 5.67
N LEU A 8 17.58 43.29 6.71
CA LEU A 8 16.65 42.34 7.30
C LEU A 8 15.55 41.92 6.30
N THR A 9 14.95 42.88 5.61
CA THR A 9 13.91 42.60 4.60
C THR A 9 14.48 41.77 3.45
N SER A 10 15.70 42.08 2.98
CA SER A 10 16.36 41.31 1.92
C SER A 10 16.63 39.87 2.34
N ILE A 11 17.12 39.64 3.56
CA ILE A 11 17.37 38.28 4.09
C ILE A 11 16.06 37.51 4.21
N LEU A 12 15.00 38.13 4.76
CA LEU A 12 13.68 37.51 4.87
C LEU A 12 13.09 37.14 3.51
N SER A 13 13.22 38.00 2.50
CA SER A 13 12.75 37.69 1.14
C SER A 13 13.50 36.51 0.53
N VAL A 14 14.83 36.44 0.69
CA VAL A 14 15.63 35.32 0.18
C VAL A 14 15.24 34.01 0.88
N LEU A 15 15.05 34.04 2.21
CA LEU A 15 14.59 32.87 2.96
C LEU A 15 13.20 32.41 2.52
N ALA A 16 12.25 33.34 2.36
CA ALA A 16 10.90 33.01 1.91
C ALA A 16 10.89 32.36 0.51
N VAL A 17 11.67 32.90 -0.42
CA VAL A 17 11.82 32.31 -1.76
C VAL A 17 12.49 30.93 -1.70
N GLY A 18 13.54 30.78 -0.89
CA GLY A 18 14.23 29.50 -0.72
C GLY A 18 13.32 28.41 -0.15
N VAL A 19 12.54 28.74 0.88
CA VAL A 19 11.55 27.83 1.47
C VAL A 19 10.45 27.49 0.46
N GLY A 20 9.92 28.48 -0.27
CA GLY A 20 8.92 28.25 -1.31
C GLY A 20 9.42 27.32 -2.43
N ALA A 21 10.67 27.50 -2.86
CA ALA A 21 11.30 26.64 -3.86
C ALA A 21 11.45 25.19 -3.36
N LEU A 22 11.81 24.99 -2.09
CA LEU A 22 11.91 23.66 -1.48
C LEU A 22 10.55 22.94 -1.44
N PHE A 23 9.48 23.63 -1.04
CA PHE A 23 8.13 23.05 -1.05
C PHE A 23 7.68 22.68 -2.46
N TYR A 24 7.95 23.54 -3.45
CA TYR A 24 7.64 23.25 -4.84
C TYR A 24 8.42 22.03 -5.36
N TRP A 25 9.71 21.92 -5.02
CA TRP A 25 10.54 20.77 -5.38
C TRP A 25 10.07 19.48 -4.72
N GLU A 26 9.70 19.51 -3.44
CA GLU A 26 9.16 18.36 -2.72
C GLU A 26 7.86 17.86 -3.37
N TYR A 27 6.94 18.77 -3.69
CA TYR A 27 5.69 18.43 -4.37
C TYR A 27 5.92 17.84 -5.76
N ARG A 28 6.81 18.44 -6.56
CA ARG A 28 7.16 17.94 -7.89
C ARG A 28 7.85 16.58 -7.83
N SER A 29 8.72 16.36 -6.84
CA SER A 29 9.44 15.10 -6.65
C SER A 29 8.47 13.97 -6.30
N LYS A 30 7.47 14.24 -5.44
CA LYS A 30 6.39 13.30 -5.16
C LYS A 30 5.64 12.92 -6.45
N ALA A 31 5.20 13.92 -7.22
CA ALA A 31 4.47 13.68 -8.47
C ALA A 31 5.30 12.88 -9.50
N GLN A 32 6.61 13.11 -9.56
CA GLN A 32 7.51 12.33 -10.42
C GLN A 32 7.61 10.86 -9.98
N LEU A 33 7.65 10.57 -8.68
CA LEU A 33 7.67 9.20 -8.17
C LEU A 33 6.33 8.51 -8.39
N GLU A 34 5.22 9.21 -8.19
CA GLU A 34 3.87 8.70 -8.51
C GLU A 34 3.76 8.33 -10.00
N ALA A 35 4.24 9.19 -10.90
CA ALA A 35 4.24 8.91 -12.34
C ALA A 35 5.09 7.68 -12.71
N GLN A 36 6.25 7.47 -12.05
CA GLN A 36 7.05 6.26 -12.28
C GLN A 36 6.32 4.99 -11.84
N VAL A 37 5.59 5.06 -10.74
CA VAL A 37 4.76 3.95 -10.27
C VAL A 37 3.58 3.72 -11.22
N GLU A 38 2.93 4.79 -11.70
CA GLU A 38 1.87 4.70 -12.71
C GLU A 38 2.36 4.04 -14.00
N ASP A 39 3.51 4.45 -14.52
CA ASP A 39 4.11 3.86 -15.72
C ASP A 39 4.41 2.37 -15.49
N TYR A 40 5.02 2.03 -14.35
CA TYR A 40 5.27 0.64 -13.97
C TYR A 40 3.97 -0.18 -13.91
N LEU A 41 2.91 0.33 -13.28
CA LEU A 41 1.60 -0.33 -13.20
C LEU A 41 0.90 -0.42 -14.57
N GLY A 42 1.10 0.60 -15.43
CA GLY A 42 0.57 0.65 -16.78
C GLY A 42 1.11 -0.46 -17.68
N THR A 43 2.39 -0.84 -17.52
CA THR A 43 2.95 -2.02 -18.21
C THR A 43 2.26 -3.34 -17.82
N CYS A 44 1.56 -3.34 -16.69
CA CYS A 44 0.86 -4.48 -16.11
C CYS A 44 -0.66 -4.42 -16.28
N ASP A 45 -1.20 -3.47 -17.06
CA ASP A 45 -2.64 -3.20 -17.19
C ASP A 45 -3.35 -3.01 -15.84
N VAL A 46 -2.62 -2.50 -14.84
CA VAL A 46 -3.17 -2.15 -13.53
C VAL A 46 -3.55 -0.70 -13.51
N LYS A 47 -4.82 -0.43 -13.25
CA LYS A 47 -5.34 0.93 -13.10
C LYS A 47 -5.47 1.25 -11.61
N PRO A 48 -4.58 2.08 -11.04
CA PRO A 48 -4.71 2.51 -9.67
C PRO A 48 -5.94 3.42 -9.52
N SER A 49 -6.69 3.25 -8.43
CA SER A 49 -7.71 4.23 -8.02
C SER A 49 -7.11 5.34 -7.17
N HIS A 50 -6.05 5.02 -6.42
CA HIS A 50 -5.31 5.96 -5.59
C HIS A 50 -3.86 5.48 -5.41
N LEU A 51 -2.92 6.41 -5.34
CA LEU A 51 -1.49 6.15 -5.17
C LEU A 51 -0.96 7.01 -4.02
N GLU A 52 -0.18 6.39 -3.15
CA GLU A 52 0.51 7.08 -2.08
C GLU A 52 1.96 6.61 -1.97
N VAL A 53 2.88 7.45 -2.44
CA VAL A 53 4.32 7.23 -2.29
C VAL A 53 4.76 7.70 -0.90
N HIS A 54 5.47 6.83 -0.18
CA HIS A 54 6.11 7.09 1.11
C HIS A 54 7.63 7.22 0.97
N GLY A 55 8.29 7.72 2.02
CA GLY A 55 9.74 7.91 2.06
C GLY A 55 10.16 9.38 1.92
N ARG A 56 9.58 10.26 2.75
CA ARG A 56 9.97 11.68 2.78
C ARG A 56 11.39 11.85 3.34
N PRO A 57 12.18 12.83 2.87
CA PRO A 57 11.83 13.83 1.86
C PRO A 57 11.91 13.28 0.43
N PHE A 58 10.88 13.56 -0.39
CA PHE A 58 10.75 13.01 -1.74
C PHE A 58 11.85 13.48 -2.70
N ILE A 59 12.44 14.65 -2.44
CA ILE A 59 13.55 15.17 -3.25
C ILE A 59 14.72 14.16 -3.30
N LEU A 60 15.07 13.52 -2.19
CA LEU A 60 16.19 12.58 -2.15
C LEU A 60 15.86 11.31 -2.95
N SER A 61 14.66 10.79 -2.77
CA SER A 61 14.17 9.59 -3.45
C SER A 61 14.05 9.83 -4.97
N ALA A 62 13.59 11.01 -5.39
CA ALA A 62 13.55 11.39 -6.80
C ALA A 62 14.95 11.58 -7.40
N MET A 63 15.92 12.12 -6.64
CA MET A 63 17.33 12.19 -7.09
C MET A 63 17.98 10.81 -7.21
N ALA A 64 17.52 9.84 -6.41
CA ALA A 64 17.94 8.44 -6.50
C ALA A 64 17.13 7.63 -7.53
N GLU A 65 16.16 8.26 -8.23
CA GLU A 65 15.23 7.62 -9.16
C GLU A 65 14.58 6.36 -8.58
N ARG A 66 14.18 6.45 -7.30
CA ARG A 66 13.73 5.30 -6.51
C ARG A 66 12.52 5.65 -5.66
N ALA A 67 11.46 4.86 -5.76
CA ALA A 67 10.35 4.87 -4.82
C ALA A 67 10.49 3.70 -3.84
N GLU A 68 10.87 3.98 -2.59
CA GLU A 68 11.13 2.96 -1.56
C GLU A 68 9.86 2.17 -1.20
N LEU A 69 8.74 2.87 -1.02
CA LEU A 69 7.47 2.28 -0.63
C LEU A 69 6.32 3.05 -1.25
N THR A 70 5.45 2.38 -1.98
CA THR A 70 4.22 2.96 -2.52
C THR A 70 3.03 2.07 -2.22
N TYR A 71 2.01 2.64 -1.59
CA TYR A 71 0.69 2.02 -1.50
C TYR A 71 -0.13 2.39 -2.72
N VAL A 72 -0.77 1.39 -3.30
CA VAL A 72 -1.58 1.51 -4.51
C VAL A 72 -2.94 0.90 -4.21
N ASP A 73 -3.97 1.72 -4.12
CA ASP A 73 -5.32 1.18 -4.04
C ASP A 73 -5.80 0.81 -5.44
N VAL A 74 -6.40 -0.36 -5.56
CA VAL A 74 -6.97 -0.88 -6.79
C VAL A 74 -8.46 -1.13 -6.56
N ALA A 75 -9.26 -1.03 -7.62
CA ALA A 75 -10.67 -1.35 -7.53
C ALA A 75 -10.85 -2.80 -7.01
N PRO A 76 -11.56 -3.02 -5.89
CA PRO A 76 -11.76 -4.35 -5.36
C PRO A 76 -12.60 -5.19 -6.32
N GLN A 77 -12.24 -6.48 -6.47
CA GLN A 77 -13.07 -7.41 -7.24
C GLN A 77 -14.28 -7.86 -6.41
N PRO A 78 -15.31 -8.49 -7.04
CA PRO A 78 -16.49 -8.95 -6.32
C PRO A 78 -16.14 -9.83 -5.12
N GLY A 79 -16.80 -9.57 -3.97
CA GLY A 79 -16.56 -10.30 -2.72
C GLY A 79 -15.46 -9.70 -1.84
N MET A 80 -14.76 -8.66 -2.30
CA MET A 80 -13.78 -7.91 -1.50
C MET A 80 -14.25 -6.47 -1.29
N ASN A 81 -13.82 -5.88 -0.18
CA ASN A 81 -14.07 -4.47 0.13
C ASN A 81 -12.84 -3.58 -0.06
N LYS A 82 -11.64 -4.19 -0.10
CA LYS A 82 -10.38 -3.49 -0.34
C LYS A 82 -9.40 -4.40 -1.09
N ASP A 83 -8.69 -3.80 -2.03
CA ASP A 83 -7.59 -4.41 -2.77
C ASP A 83 -6.46 -3.38 -2.89
N GLN A 84 -5.30 -3.70 -2.33
CA GLN A 84 -4.19 -2.78 -2.24
C GLN A 84 -2.89 -3.48 -2.62
N LEU A 85 -2.08 -2.84 -3.47
CA LEU A 85 -0.71 -3.25 -3.73
C LEU A 85 0.26 -2.42 -2.90
N LEU A 86 1.32 -3.06 -2.47
CA LEU A 86 2.48 -2.46 -1.85
C LEU A 86 3.67 -2.72 -2.77
N VAL A 87 4.13 -1.67 -3.44
CA VAL A 87 5.31 -1.69 -4.30
C VAL A 87 6.50 -1.23 -3.47
N ARG A 88 7.51 -2.08 -3.34
CA ARG A 88 8.74 -1.80 -2.60
C ARG A 88 9.93 -1.69 -3.53
N GLU A 89 10.75 -0.68 -3.29
CA GLU A 89 12.03 -0.44 -3.96
C GLU A 89 11.86 -0.44 -5.49
N LEU A 90 11.00 0.44 -6.02
CA LEU A 90 10.85 0.65 -7.46
C LEU A 90 11.97 1.56 -7.95
N ALA A 91 12.82 1.04 -8.84
CA ALA A 91 13.85 1.79 -9.54
C ALA A 91 14.02 1.21 -10.97
N ASP A 92 14.40 2.03 -11.94
CA ASP A 92 14.61 1.60 -13.34
C ASP A 92 13.43 0.80 -13.94
N GLY A 93 12.20 1.15 -13.55
CA GLY A 93 10.99 0.46 -14.00
C GLY A 93 10.81 -0.95 -13.45
N LYS A 94 11.55 -1.34 -12.40
CA LYS A 94 11.45 -2.65 -11.74
C LYS A 94 11.30 -2.48 -10.24
N ALA A 95 10.30 -3.14 -9.67
CA ALA A 95 10.21 -3.29 -8.23
C ALA A 95 11.15 -4.39 -7.76
N ASP A 96 11.66 -4.29 -6.53
CA ASP A 96 12.28 -5.44 -5.86
C ASP A 96 11.20 -6.42 -5.38
N ARG A 97 10.09 -5.86 -4.85
CA ARG A 97 9.04 -6.66 -4.24
C ARG A 97 7.67 -6.04 -4.43
N VAL A 98 6.69 -6.89 -4.73
CA VAL A 98 5.28 -6.50 -4.80
C VAL A 98 4.49 -7.42 -3.89
N THR A 99 3.77 -6.82 -2.95
CA THR A 99 2.84 -7.51 -2.06
C THR A 99 1.44 -6.99 -2.34
N ARG A 100 0.44 -7.86 -2.35
CA ARG A 100 -0.99 -7.49 -2.47
C ARG A 100 -1.71 -7.85 -1.20
N PHE A 101 -2.51 -6.92 -0.70
CA PHE A 101 -3.42 -7.12 0.41
C PHE A 101 -4.83 -7.10 -0.15
N VAL A 102 -5.54 -8.21 0.01
CA VAL A 102 -6.95 -8.32 -0.35
C VAL A 102 -7.77 -8.50 0.92
N THR A 103 -8.80 -7.68 1.10
CA THR A 103 -9.64 -7.70 2.29
C THR A 103 -11.06 -8.12 1.92
N PHE A 104 -11.52 -9.18 2.58
CA PHE A 104 -12.89 -9.67 2.50
C PHE A 104 -13.71 -9.08 3.65
N ASP A 105 -14.99 -8.84 3.40
CA ASP A 105 -15.91 -8.54 4.48
C ASP A 105 -15.96 -9.69 5.48
N TYR A 106 -16.18 -9.37 6.75
CA TYR A 106 -16.45 -10.41 7.74
C TYR A 106 -17.72 -11.18 7.35
N PRO A 107 -17.79 -12.49 7.65
CA PRO A 107 -18.99 -13.30 7.40
C PRO A 107 -20.25 -12.75 8.07
N LYS A 108 -20.09 -11.96 9.14
CA LYS A 108 -21.15 -11.27 9.88
C LYS A 108 -20.68 -9.91 10.36
N ALA A 109 -21.64 -8.98 10.45
CA ALA A 109 -21.42 -7.65 11.00
C ALA A 109 -21.08 -7.70 12.50
N GLY A 110 -20.42 -6.65 13.00
CA GLY A 110 -20.08 -6.51 14.42
C GLY A 110 -18.88 -7.36 14.87
N ALA A 111 -18.14 -7.94 13.92
CA ALA A 111 -16.88 -8.62 14.20
C ALA A 111 -15.86 -7.66 14.83
N GLN A 112 -15.14 -8.14 15.84
CA GLN A 112 -14.08 -7.39 16.53
C GLN A 112 -12.75 -8.12 16.35
N PRO A 113 -11.76 -7.56 15.64
CA PRO A 113 -10.46 -8.21 15.49
C PRO A 113 -9.79 -8.40 16.86
N VAL A 114 -9.04 -9.48 16.99
CA VAL A 114 -8.23 -9.75 18.18
C VAL A 114 -6.80 -9.31 17.88
N GLU A 115 -6.28 -8.43 18.73
CA GLU A 115 -4.88 -8.00 18.69
C GLU A 115 -4.04 -8.85 19.65
N ASP A 116 -2.75 -9.00 19.35
CA ASP A 116 -1.79 -9.61 20.26
C ASP A 116 -1.34 -8.64 21.37
N ALA A 117 -0.38 -9.07 22.19
CA ALA A 117 0.12 -8.27 23.30
C ALA A 117 0.80 -6.95 22.86
N ASP A 118 1.28 -6.89 21.62
CA ASP A 118 1.96 -5.73 21.03
C ASP A 118 0.98 -4.83 20.26
N GLY A 119 -0.30 -5.18 20.23
CA GLY A 119 -1.34 -4.45 19.49
C GLY A 119 -1.38 -4.77 18.00
N ALA A 120 -0.70 -5.84 17.54
CA ALA A 120 -0.75 -6.25 16.15
C ALA A 120 -1.98 -7.14 15.88
N TYR A 121 -2.59 -6.95 14.72
CA TYR A 121 -3.73 -7.76 14.29
C TYR A 121 -3.35 -9.23 14.10
N THR A 122 -4.19 -10.13 14.64
CA THR A 122 -3.98 -11.58 14.56
C THR A 122 -4.88 -12.23 13.52
N ASP A 123 -4.77 -13.55 13.38
CA ASP A 123 -5.65 -14.37 12.55
C ASP A 123 -7.04 -14.63 13.19
N LYS A 124 -7.47 -13.84 14.18
CA LYS A 124 -8.71 -14.07 14.94
C LYS A 124 -9.58 -12.83 15.04
N ALA A 125 -10.89 -13.05 15.05
CA ALA A 125 -11.87 -12.04 15.43
C ALA A 125 -12.95 -12.64 16.34
N THR A 126 -13.57 -11.81 17.16
CA THR A 126 -14.79 -12.16 17.90
C THR A 126 -16.00 -11.83 17.06
N ILE A 127 -16.80 -12.84 16.71
CA ILE A 127 -18.04 -12.72 15.93
C ILE A 127 -19.16 -13.38 16.75
N ASP A 128 -20.26 -12.64 16.99
CA ASP A 128 -21.37 -13.10 17.84
C ASP A 128 -20.91 -13.63 19.22
N GLY A 129 -19.91 -12.97 19.82
CA GLY A 129 -19.34 -13.36 21.12
C GLY A 129 -18.46 -14.62 21.09
N LYS A 130 -18.15 -15.16 19.92
CA LYS A 130 -17.24 -16.32 19.75
C LYS A 130 -16.00 -15.92 18.99
N THR A 131 -14.84 -16.43 19.43
CA THR A 131 -13.60 -16.28 18.69
C THR A 131 -13.61 -17.21 17.48
N VAL A 132 -13.48 -16.63 16.30
CA VAL A 132 -13.34 -17.31 15.01
C VAL A 132 -11.89 -17.17 14.56
N LYS A 133 -11.29 -18.26 14.06
CA LYS A 133 -9.95 -18.27 13.49
C LYS A 133 -10.01 -18.24 11.97
N PHE A 134 -9.24 -17.36 11.36
CA PHE A 134 -9.09 -17.24 9.93
C PHE A 134 -7.83 -17.93 9.44
N SER A 135 -7.89 -18.42 8.21
CA SER A 135 -6.74 -18.99 7.51
C SER A 135 -6.98 -18.88 6.02
N GLY A 136 -5.98 -19.19 5.21
CA GLY A 136 -6.15 -19.21 3.77
C GLY A 136 -5.16 -20.15 3.10
N THR A 137 -5.40 -20.38 1.83
CA THR A 137 -4.49 -21.09 0.93
C THR A 137 -4.44 -20.34 -0.39
N ALA A 138 -3.24 -20.14 -0.95
CA ALA A 138 -3.06 -19.69 -2.31
C ALA A 138 -2.34 -20.77 -3.11
N GLY A 139 -2.96 -21.20 -4.21
CA GLY A 139 -2.46 -22.28 -5.07
C GLY A 139 -3.44 -22.52 -6.22
N ASP A 140 -2.97 -23.19 -7.28
CA ASP A 140 -3.81 -23.56 -8.43
C ASP A 140 -4.58 -22.39 -9.07
N GLY A 141 -3.98 -21.19 -9.05
CA GLY A 141 -4.60 -19.98 -9.60
C GLY A 141 -5.76 -19.43 -8.78
N ARG A 142 -5.86 -19.76 -7.49
CA ARG A 142 -6.89 -19.22 -6.59
C ARG A 142 -6.38 -19.00 -5.18
N LEU A 143 -6.89 -17.95 -4.54
CA LEU A 143 -6.85 -17.74 -3.10
C LEU A 143 -8.19 -18.20 -2.55
N GLU A 144 -8.16 -19.00 -1.49
CA GLU A 144 -9.33 -19.39 -0.71
C GLU A 144 -9.09 -19.02 0.75
N VAL A 145 -10.07 -18.39 1.40
CA VAL A 145 -10.01 -17.91 2.78
C VAL A 145 -11.09 -18.61 3.59
N PHE A 146 -10.70 -19.07 4.78
CA PHE A 146 -11.50 -19.91 5.66
C PHE A 146 -11.74 -19.23 7.01
N ALA A 147 -12.95 -19.42 7.55
CA ALA A 147 -13.34 -19.08 8.91
C ALA A 147 -13.67 -20.39 9.65
N ASP A 148 -12.88 -20.74 10.67
CA ASP A 148 -12.94 -22.03 11.38
C ASP A 148 -12.98 -23.24 10.42
N GLY A 149 -12.18 -23.17 9.35
CA GLY A 149 -12.07 -24.21 8.32
C GLY A 149 -13.18 -24.23 7.27
N ARG A 150 -14.14 -23.29 7.32
CA ARG A 150 -15.19 -23.14 6.30
C ARG A 150 -14.83 -22.03 5.33
N SER A 151 -14.85 -22.33 4.04
CA SER A 151 -14.62 -21.36 2.98
C SER A 151 -15.67 -20.25 3.03
N PHE A 152 -15.23 -18.99 2.96
CA PHE A 152 -16.13 -17.83 2.91
C PHE A 152 -15.69 -16.74 1.93
N GLY A 153 -14.45 -16.81 1.44
CA GLY A 153 -13.92 -15.86 0.47
C GLY A 153 -13.03 -16.57 -0.52
N GLU A 154 -13.13 -16.19 -1.79
CA GLU A 154 -12.26 -16.68 -2.85
C GLU A 154 -11.87 -15.56 -3.80
N LEU A 155 -10.70 -15.71 -4.42
CA LEU A 155 -10.19 -14.78 -5.41
C LEU A 155 -9.40 -15.55 -6.47
N PRO A 156 -9.74 -15.44 -7.76
CA PRO A 156 -8.90 -15.92 -8.84
C PRO A 156 -7.55 -15.19 -8.86
N LEU A 157 -6.46 -15.96 -8.99
CA LEU A 157 -5.09 -15.47 -9.06
C LEU A 157 -4.50 -15.80 -10.43
N ARG A 158 -3.91 -14.79 -11.07
CA ARG A 158 -3.32 -14.94 -12.42
C ARG A 158 -1.89 -15.46 -12.43
N LYS A 159 -1.20 -15.39 -11.28
CA LYS A 159 0.20 -15.77 -11.14
C LYS A 159 0.42 -16.65 -9.92
N ASN A 160 1.59 -17.29 -9.92
CA ASN A 160 2.11 -17.96 -8.73
C ASN A 160 2.40 -16.92 -7.66
N VAL A 161 1.59 -16.94 -6.61
CA VAL A 161 1.76 -16.12 -5.42
C VAL A 161 1.95 -17.02 -4.22
N THR A 162 2.64 -16.49 -3.24
CA THR A 162 2.74 -17.09 -1.92
C THR A 162 1.81 -16.34 -0.99
N LEU A 163 0.89 -17.07 -0.34
CA LEU A 163 0.13 -16.50 0.77
C LEU A 163 1.07 -16.43 1.98
N THR A 164 1.40 -15.22 2.39
CA THR A 164 2.32 -14.96 3.51
C THR A 164 1.57 -14.95 4.82
N SER A 165 0.39 -14.32 4.86
CA SER A 165 -0.40 -14.19 6.09
C SER A 165 -1.90 -14.02 5.80
N VAL A 166 -2.72 -14.34 6.81
CA VAL A 166 -4.14 -13.98 6.87
C VAL A 166 -4.38 -13.39 8.25
N PHE A 167 -4.99 -12.21 8.31
CA PHE A 167 -5.22 -11.49 9.56
C PHE A 167 -6.56 -10.74 9.53
N ALA A 168 -7.15 -10.56 10.70
CA ALA A 168 -8.40 -9.88 10.90
C ALA A 168 -8.13 -8.46 11.41
N ASN A 169 -8.60 -7.44 10.70
CA ASN A 169 -8.46 -6.03 11.07
C ASN A 169 -9.82 -5.34 11.14
N GLN A 170 -9.83 -4.03 11.37
CA GLN A 170 -11.07 -3.25 11.50
C GLN A 170 -11.91 -3.22 10.21
N SER A 171 -11.30 -3.43 9.05
CA SER A 171 -11.96 -3.42 7.74
C SER A 171 -12.47 -4.80 7.31
N GLY A 172 -11.97 -5.89 7.89
CA GLY A 172 -12.33 -7.24 7.45
C GLY A 172 -11.22 -8.26 7.68
N VAL A 173 -11.27 -9.32 6.88
CA VAL A 173 -10.24 -10.36 6.87
C VAL A 173 -9.31 -10.12 5.69
N ALA A 174 -8.07 -9.73 5.97
CA ALA A 174 -7.05 -9.45 4.98
C ALA A 174 -6.18 -10.69 4.72
N ALA A 175 -5.85 -10.93 3.46
CA ALA A 175 -4.87 -11.90 3.02
C ALA A 175 -3.70 -11.18 2.34
N GLU A 176 -2.49 -11.50 2.76
CA GLU A 176 -1.25 -10.97 2.22
C GLU A 176 -0.65 -11.94 1.20
N LEU A 177 -0.54 -11.49 -0.03
CA LEU A 177 -0.04 -12.26 -1.17
C LEU A 177 1.28 -11.65 -1.65
N GLU A 178 2.33 -12.45 -1.68
CA GLU A 178 3.62 -12.06 -2.25
C GLU A 178 3.82 -12.69 -3.64
N TYR A 179 4.28 -11.89 -4.59
CA TYR A 179 4.50 -12.34 -5.98
C TYR A 179 5.94 -12.78 -6.17
N ALA A 180 6.13 -13.99 -6.72
CA ALA A 180 7.46 -14.58 -6.95
C ALA A 180 8.31 -13.85 -8.01
N GLY A 181 7.66 -13.03 -8.86
CA GLY A 181 8.34 -12.14 -9.79
C GLY A 181 7.83 -10.72 -9.56
N PRO A 182 8.70 -9.72 -9.35
CA PRO A 182 8.28 -8.37 -9.03
C PRO A 182 7.80 -7.60 -10.26
N THR A 183 7.67 -8.25 -11.42
CA THR A 183 7.02 -7.73 -12.62
C THR A 183 5.57 -8.20 -12.65
N CYS A 184 4.66 -7.26 -12.36
CA CYS A 184 3.22 -7.35 -12.56
C CYS A 184 2.47 -8.38 -11.70
N ALA A 185 1.87 -7.90 -10.61
CA ALA A 185 1.07 -8.70 -9.67
C ALA A 185 -0.36 -9.03 -10.16
N LEU A 186 -0.94 -8.23 -11.06
CA LEU A 186 -2.35 -8.39 -11.47
C LEU A 186 -2.52 -8.67 -12.98
N ALA A 187 -1.43 -8.61 -13.76
CA ALA A 187 -1.44 -8.88 -15.19
C ALA A 187 -1.59 -10.38 -15.46
#